data_AF-A0A2S2NIC5-F1
#
_entry.id   AF-A0A2S2NIC5-F1
#
_cell.length_a   1.000
_cell.length_b   1.000
_cell.length_c   1.000
_cell.angle_alpha   90.00
_cell.angle_beta   90.00
_cell.angle_gamma   90.00
#
_symmetry.space_group_name_H-M   'P 1'
#
loop_
_entity.id
_entity.type
_entity.pdbx_description
1 polymer ?
#
loop_
_entity_poly.entity_id
_entity_poly.type
_entity_poly.pdbx_seq_one_letter_code
_entity_poly.pdbx_strand_id
1 'polypeptide(L)'
;MKGDYHRYLAEFATGDDRKEAAEHSLVAYKAASDIANQDLPPTHPIRLGLALNFSVFYYEILNTPDRACHLAKKAFDEAIAELDTLSEESYKDSTLIMQLLRDNLTLWTSDMQGDGTEAEPKEQLQDVEDQDVS
;
A
#
# COMPACT_ATOMS: atom_id res chain seq x y z
N MET A 1 3.30 -1.89 11.31
CA MET A 1 4.04 -3.10 11.74
C MET A 1 3.21 -4.38 11.71
N LYS A 2 2.10 -4.53 12.45
CA LYS A 2 1.32 -5.80 12.42
C LYS A 2 0.92 -6.21 10.99
N GLY A 3 0.46 -5.26 10.18
CA GLY A 3 0.15 -5.49 8.76
C GLY A 3 1.34 -6.03 7.98
N ASP A 4 2.52 -5.42 8.13
CA ASP A 4 3.74 -5.86 7.43
C ASP A 4 4.13 -7.31 7.77
N TYR A 5 4.07 -7.70 9.05
CA TYR A 5 4.39 -9.07 9.44
C TYR A 5 3.40 -10.10 8.88
N HIS A 6 2.10 -9.79 8.86
CA HIS A 6 1.12 -10.67 8.21
C HIS A 6 1.29 -10.68 6.68
N ARG A 7 1.64 -9.55 6.06
CA ARG A 7 2.00 -9.50 4.64
C ARG A 7 3.19 -10.42 4.34
N TYR A 8 4.27 -10.37 5.13
CA TYR A 8 5.41 -11.26 4.95
C TYR A 8 5.03 -12.73 5.08
N LEU A 9 4.09 -13.09 5.98
CA LEU A 9 3.55 -14.45 6.05
C LEU A 9 2.80 -14.83 4.76
N ALA A 10 1.99 -13.91 4.23
CA ALA A 10 1.22 -14.13 3.01
C ALA A 10 2.08 -14.27 1.74
N GLU A 11 3.33 -13.80 1.74
CA GLU A 11 4.25 -13.91 0.58
C GLU A 11 4.66 -15.36 0.26
N PHE A 12 4.70 -16.24 1.26
CA PHE A 12 5.09 -17.65 1.09
C PHE A 12 4.01 -18.64 1.51
N ALA A 13 2.97 -18.20 2.19
CA ALA A 13 1.81 -19.04 2.50
C ALA A 13 1.05 -19.42 1.22
N THR A 14 0.24 -20.48 1.29
CA THR A 14 -0.56 -20.97 0.17
C THR A 14 -1.98 -21.34 0.63
N GLY A 15 -2.95 -21.34 -0.29
CA GLY A 15 -4.33 -21.69 0.01
C GLY A 15 -4.93 -20.86 1.17
N ASP A 16 -5.61 -21.54 2.09
CA ASP A 16 -6.32 -20.90 3.20
C ASP A 16 -5.39 -20.09 4.13
N ASP A 17 -4.16 -20.58 4.39
CA ASP A 17 -3.18 -19.86 5.23
C ASP A 17 -2.79 -18.51 4.60
N ARG A 18 -2.68 -18.46 3.27
CA ARG A 18 -2.41 -17.21 2.54
C ARG A 18 -3.59 -16.24 2.67
N LYS A 19 -4.81 -16.77 2.56
CA LYS A 19 -6.04 -15.97 2.69
C LYS A 19 -6.16 -15.38 4.09
N GLU A 20 -5.98 -16.18 5.14
CA GLU A 20 -6.04 -15.72 6.54
C GLU A 20 -4.94 -14.68 6.84
N ALA A 21 -3.71 -14.91 6.38
CA ALA A 21 -2.63 -13.94 6.52
C ALA A 21 -2.93 -12.62 5.80
N ALA A 22 -3.50 -12.68 4.58
CA ALA A 22 -3.91 -11.49 3.85
C ALA A 22 -5.05 -10.73 4.54
N GLU A 23 -6.06 -11.42 5.08
CA GLU A 23 -7.16 -10.83 5.85
C GLU A 23 -6.64 -10.09 7.09
N HIS A 24 -5.76 -10.74 7.87
CA HIS A 24 -5.15 -10.11 9.04
C HIS A 24 -4.26 -8.92 8.69
N SER A 25 -3.54 -9.00 7.57
CA SER A 25 -2.76 -7.89 7.03
C SER A 25 -3.66 -6.70 6.67
N LEU A 26 -4.74 -6.95 5.92
CA LEU A 26 -5.69 -5.94 5.48
C LEU A 26 -6.34 -5.22 6.68
N VAL A 27 -6.84 -5.97 7.66
CA VAL A 27 -7.45 -5.41 8.88
C VAL A 27 -6.45 -4.54 9.64
N ALA A 28 -5.20 -4.99 9.79
CA ALA A 28 -4.17 -4.23 10.49
C ALA A 28 -3.78 -2.95 9.75
N TYR A 29 -3.68 -2.99 8.42
CA TYR A 29 -3.39 -1.80 7.62
C TYR A 29 -4.54 -0.79 7.64
N LYS A 30 -5.80 -1.24 7.47
CA LYS A 30 -7.00 -0.37 7.58
C LYS A 30 -7.06 0.36 8.92
N ALA A 31 -6.95 -0.39 10.03
CA ALA A 31 -6.98 0.20 11.37
C ALA A 31 -5.85 1.23 11.57
N ALA A 32 -4.65 0.96 11.05
CA ALA A 32 -3.54 1.92 11.10
C ALA A 32 -3.81 3.15 10.21
N SER A 33 -4.42 2.98 9.05
CA SER A 33 -4.74 4.07 8.12
C SER A 33 -5.80 4.99 8.70
N ASP A 34 -6.82 4.46 9.37
CA ASP A 34 -7.86 5.27 10.02
C ASP A 34 -7.26 6.19 11.09
N ILE A 35 -6.39 5.64 11.94
CA ILE A 35 -5.70 6.42 12.99
C ILE A 35 -4.75 7.43 12.35
N ALA A 36 -3.93 7.01 11.39
CA ALA A 36 -2.96 7.90 10.74
C ALA A 36 -3.62 9.07 10.00
N ASN A 37 -4.78 8.83 9.37
CA ASN A 37 -5.53 9.87 8.66
C ASN A 37 -6.14 10.91 9.62
N GLN A 38 -6.43 10.52 10.86
CA GLN A 38 -6.98 11.40 11.90
C GLN A 38 -5.87 12.18 12.63
N ASP A 39 -4.77 11.50 12.97
CA ASP A 39 -3.80 12.01 13.95
C ASP A 39 -2.50 12.53 13.33
N LEU A 40 -2.20 12.20 12.07
CA LEU A 40 -0.94 12.55 11.41
C LEU A 40 -1.18 13.37 10.13
N PRO A 41 -0.39 14.43 9.89
CA PRO A 41 -0.47 15.17 8.64
C PRO A 41 -0.09 14.26 7.45
N PRO A 42 -0.58 14.53 6.23
CA PRO A 42 -0.28 13.74 5.04
C PRO A 42 1.20 13.57 4.75
N THR A 43 2.01 14.55 5.15
CA THR A 43 3.46 14.58 4.99
C THR A 43 4.23 13.80 6.06
N HIS A 44 3.57 13.28 7.10
CA HIS A 44 4.25 12.59 8.18
C HIS A 44 4.90 11.27 7.68
N PRO A 45 6.19 11.01 7.98
CA PRO A 45 6.89 9.81 7.49
C PRO A 45 6.17 8.50 7.81
N ILE A 46 5.58 8.38 9.00
CA ILE A 46 4.82 7.17 9.38
C ILE A 46 3.56 6.98 8.53
N ARG A 47 2.81 8.05 8.22
CA ARG A 47 1.60 7.97 7.40
C ARG A 47 1.96 7.65 5.94
N LEU A 48 3.01 8.29 5.42
CA LEU A 48 3.56 7.99 4.10
C LEU A 48 4.06 6.55 3.98
N GLY A 49 4.84 6.08 4.96
CA GLY A 49 5.37 4.72 4.99
C GLY A 49 4.26 3.67 5.09
N LEU A 50 3.21 3.98 5.85
CA LEU A 50 2.01 3.16 5.90
C LEU A 50 1.32 3.05 4.54
N ALA A 51 1.10 4.18 3.84
CA ALA A 51 0.50 4.18 2.51
C ALA A 51 1.36 3.44 1.48
N LEU A 52 2.68 3.60 1.54
CA LEU A 52 3.63 2.87 0.70
C LEU A 52 3.46 1.36 0.90
N ASN A 53 3.59 0.86 2.13
CA ASN A 53 3.51 -0.57 2.38
C ASN A 53 2.12 -1.16 2.10
N PHE A 54 1.07 -0.39 2.36
CA PHE A 54 -0.30 -0.82 2.10
C PHE A 54 -0.60 -0.86 0.58
N SER A 55 -0.06 0.08 -0.21
CA SER A 55 -0.16 0.00 -1.67
C SER A 55 0.59 -1.23 -2.23
N VAL A 56 1.77 -1.54 -1.70
CA VAL A 56 2.52 -2.77 -2.03
C VAL A 56 1.71 -4.02 -1.68
N PHE A 57 1.03 -4.04 -0.53
CA PHE A 57 0.14 -5.13 -0.15
C PHE A 57 -0.99 -5.34 -1.19
N TYR A 58 -1.66 -4.27 -1.62
CA TYR A 58 -2.69 -4.36 -2.66
C TYR A 58 -2.14 -4.90 -3.98
N TYR A 59 -0.92 -4.51 -4.35
CA TYR A 59 -0.27 -4.95 -5.58
C TYR A 59 0.18 -6.41 -5.50
N GLU A 60 1.00 -6.75 -4.49
CA GLU A 60 1.73 -8.01 -4.46
C GLU A 60 0.95 -9.18 -3.85
N ILE A 61 0.07 -8.89 -2.87
CA ILE A 61 -0.68 -9.92 -2.13
C ILE A 61 -2.08 -10.10 -2.67
N LEU A 62 -2.84 -8.99 -2.78
CA LEU A 62 -4.23 -9.03 -3.25
C LEU A 62 -4.36 -9.04 -4.77
N ASN A 63 -3.28 -8.74 -5.50
CA ASN A 63 -3.27 -8.67 -6.96
C ASN A 63 -4.35 -7.71 -7.51
N THR A 64 -4.44 -6.52 -6.91
CA THR A 64 -5.40 -5.45 -7.24
C THR A 64 -4.66 -4.15 -7.61
N PRO A 65 -4.00 -4.11 -8.78
CA PRO A 65 -3.10 -3.02 -9.16
C PRO A 65 -3.80 -1.65 -9.22
N ASP A 66 -5.07 -1.59 -9.62
CA ASP A 66 -5.85 -0.35 -9.62
C ASP A 66 -5.97 0.27 -8.22
N ARG A 67 -6.22 -0.55 -7.19
CA ARG A 67 -6.32 -0.09 -5.80
C ARG A 67 -4.95 0.33 -5.26
N ALA A 68 -3.91 -0.44 -5.57
CA ALA A 68 -2.53 -0.09 -5.21
C ALA A 68 -2.14 1.29 -5.76
N CYS A 69 -2.36 1.51 -7.06
CA CYS A 69 -2.09 2.77 -7.75
C CYS A 69 -2.94 3.91 -7.18
N HIS A 70 -4.23 3.68 -6.93
CA HIS A 70 -5.09 4.70 -6.35
C HIS A 70 -4.61 5.16 -4.97
N LEU A 71 -4.29 4.21 -4.08
CA LEU A 71 -3.80 4.51 -2.73
C LEU A 71 -2.46 5.25 -2.76
N ALA A 72 -1.49 4.75 -3.54
CA ALA A 72 -0.17 5.38 -3.65
C ALA A 72 -0.27 6.79 -4.24
N LYS A 73 -1.07 6.97 -5.30
CA LYS A 73 -1.28 8.28 -5.93
C LYS A 73 -1.94 9.26 -4.97
N LYS A 74 -2.99 8.84 -4.26
CA LYS A 74 -3.67 9.67 -3.27
C LYS A 74 -2.70 10.17 -2.20
N ALA A 75 -1.92 9.27 -1.60
CA ALA A 75 -0.95 9.64 -0.56
C ALA A 75 0.13 10.58 -1.09
N PHE A 76 0.62 10.36 -2.31
CA PHE A 76 1.59 11.24 -2.96
C PHE A 76 1.01 12.64 -3.21
N ASP A 77 -0.19 12.73 -3.79
CA ASP A 77 -0.85 14.00 -4.11
C ASP A 77 -1.17 14.82 -2.84
N GLU A 78 -1.69 14.16 -1.78
CA GLU A 78 -1.96 14.81 -0.48
C GLU A 78 -0.67 15.35 0.16
N ALA A 79 0.42 14.58 0.11
CA ALA A 79 1.70 15.04 0.66
C ALA A 79 2.34 16.16 -0.16
N ILE A 80 2.18 16.18 -1.48
CA ILE A 80 2.63 17.30 -2.34
C ILE A 80 1.87 18.58 -1.99
N ALA A 81 0.55 18.49 -1.74
CA ALA A 81 -0.26 19.65 -1.40
C ALA A 81 0.13 20.34 -0.08
N GLU A 82 0.73 19.59 0.85
CA GLU A 82 1.14 20.06 2.17
C GLU A 82 2.66 20.01 2.39
N LEU A 83 3.47 19.87 1.33
CA LEU A 83 4.92 19.69 1.44
C LEU A 83 5.62 20.85 2.17
N ASP A 84 5.07 22.06 2.05
CA ASP A 84 5.60 23.27 2.69
C ASP A 84 5.46 23.26 4.22
N THR A 85 4.66 22.34 4.80
CA THR A 85 4.44 22.25 6.25
C THR A 85 5.40 21.27 6.95
N LEU A 86 6.31 20.64 6.20
CA LEU A 86 7.24 19.64 6.73
C LEU A 86 8.33 20.27 7.60
N SER A 87 8.61 19.65 8.73
CA SER A 87 9.78 20.02 9.56
C SER A 87 11.08 19.55 8.90
N GLU A 88 12.18 20.28 9.13
CA GLU A 88 13.50 19.90 8.61
C GLU A 88 13.93 18.49 9.07
N GLU A 89 13.56 18.11 10.30
CA GLU A 89 13.88 16.79 10.88
C GLU A 89 13.26 15.63 10.09
N SER A 90 12.02 15.80 9.61
CA SER A 90 11.27 14.77 8.88
C SER A 90 11.35 14.92 7.36
N TYR A 91 11.92 16.02 6.85
CA TYR A 91 11.97 16.34 5.42
C TYR A 91 12.64 15.25 4.60
N LYS A 92 13.81 14.77 5.04
CA LYS A 92 14.59 13.75 4.32
C LYS A 92 13.84 12.42 4.21
N ASP A 93 13.23 11.98 5.31
CA ASP A 93 12.54 10.69 5.34
C ASP A 93 11.24 10.74 4.53
N SER A 94 10.49 11.83 4.65
CA SER A 94 9.23 12.01 3.91
C SER A 94 9.47 12.09 2.40
N THR A 95 10.46 12.87 1.98
CA THR A 95 10.83 12.99 0.55
C THR A 95 11.35 11.68 -0.02
N LEU A 96 12.10 10.89 0.76
CA LEU A 96 12.52 9.55 0.35
C LEU A 96 11.31 8.62 0.15
N ILE A 97 10.34 8.62 1.06
CA ILE A 97 9.15 7.77 0.93
C ILE A 97 8.27 8.22 -0.24
N MET A 98 8.09 9.52 -0.45
CA MET A 98 7.38 10.06 -1.61
C MET A 98 8.06 9.66 -2.92
N GLN A 99 9.39 9.64 -2.95
CA GLN A 99 10.17 9.16 -4.08
C GLN A 99 9.86 7.67 -4.37
N LEU A 100 9.83 6.82 -3.34
CA LEU A 100 9.47 5.41 -3.48
C LEU A 100 8.02 5.21 -3.97
N LEU A 101 7.06 6.00 -3.46
CA LEU A 101 5.68 5.99 -3.95
C LEU A 101 5.61 6.30 -5.45
N ARG A 102 6.35 7.32 -5.91
CA ARG A 102 6.43 7.70 -7.33
C ARG A 102 7.05 6.59 -8.18
N ASP A 103 8.11 5.97 -7.69
CA ASP A 103 8.82 4.92 -8.42
C ASP A 103 7.94 3.67 -8.57
N ASN A 104 7.21 3.28 -7.52
CA ASN A 104 6.20 2.21 -7.58
C ASN A 104 5.08 2.53 -8.58
N LEU A 105 4.51 3.75 -8.55
CA LEU A 105 3.48 4.16 -9.50
C LEU A 105 3.99 4.09 -10.95
N THR A 106 5.24 4.49 -11.20
CA THR A 106 5.85 4.43 -12.53
C THR A 106 5.97 2.98 -12.98
N LEU A 107 6.48 2.10 -12.11
CA LEU A 107 6.62 0.67 -12.39
C LEU A 107 5.27 0.01 -12.70
N TRP A 108 4.29 0.17 -11.83
CA TRP A 108 2.99 -0.49 -11.97
C TRP A 108 2.20 0.03 -13.17
N THR A 109 2.29 1.33 -13.48
CA THR A 109 1.62 1.88 -14.67
C THR A 109 2.31 1.47 -15.96
N SER A 110 3.63 1.23 -15.95
CA SER A 110 4.32 0.62 -17.10
C SER A 110 3.95 -0.84 -17.29
N ASP A 111 3.86 -1.64 -16.22
CA ASP A 111 3.44 -3.05 -16.27
C ASP A 111 2.01 -3.18 -16.84
N MET A 112 1.13 -2.23 -16.55
CA MET A 112 -0.24 -2.21 -17.09
C MET A 112 -0.35 -1.71 -18.54
N GLN A 113 0.64 -0.98 -19.05
CA GLN A 113 0.63 -0.38 -20.41
C GLN A 113 1.50 -1.13 -21.41
N GLY A 114 2.47 -1.93 -20.97
CA GLY A 114 3.53 -2.51 -21.79
C GLY A 114 3.60 -4.03 -21.71
N ASP A 115 3.20 -4.66 -22.81
CA ASP A 115 3.44 -6.05 -23.24
C ASP A 115 2.89 -7.16 -22.34
N GLY A 116 2.23 -8.14 -22.97
CA GLY A 116 1.65 -9.30 -22.31
C GLY A 116 2.69 -10.29 -21.78
N THR A 117 3.68 -9.82 -21.01
CA THR A 117 4.42 -10.70 -20.11
C THR A 117 3.44 -11.17 -19.06
N GLU A 118 3.08 -12.45 -19.18
CA GLU A 118 2.28 -13.18 -18.20
C GLU A 118 2.91 -12.94 -16.82
N ALA A 119 2.41 -11.97 -16.06
CA ALA A 119 2.56 -11.98 -14.62
C ALA A 119 2.07 -13.35 -14.19
N GLU A 120 2.91 -14.12 -13.47
CA GLU A 120 2.50 -15.43 -12.99
C GLU A 120 1.10 -15.30 -12.38
N PRO A 121 0.15 -16.20 -12.70
CA PRO A 121 -1.22 -16.09 -12.22
C PRO A 121 -1.22 -16.20 -10.69
N LYS A 122 -1.09 -15.06 -10.02
CA LYS A 122 -1.27 -14.92 -8.59
C LYS A 122 -2.76 -14.93 -8.36
N GLU A 123 -3.21 -15.93 -7.59
CA GLU A 123 -4.58 -16.05 -7.14
C GLU A 123 -5.07 -14.71 -6.56
N GLN A 124 -6.12 -14.18 -7.16
CA GLN A 124 -6.71 -12.91 -6.76
C GLN A 124 -7.65 -13.18 -5.58
N LEU A 125 -7.36 -12.58 -4.43
CA LEU A 125 -8.09 -12.84 -3.18
C LEU A 125 -9.36 -11.97 -3.08
N GLN A 126 -10.32 -12.20 -3.99
CA GLN A 126 -11.54 -11.38 -4.11
C GLN A 126 -12.39 -11.36 -2.82
N ASP A 127 -12.53 -12.50 -2.14
CA ASP A 127 -13.32 -12.62 -0.90
C ASP A 127 -12.76 -11.82 0.29
N VAL A 128 -11.47 -11.47 0.25
CA VAL A 128 -10.82 -10.71 1.35
C VAL A 128 -11.27 -9.25 1.33
N GLU A 129 -11.73 -8.75 0.19
CA GLU A 129 -12.22 -7.38 0.05
C GLU A 129 -13.72 -7.22 0.30
N ASP A 130 -14.53 -8.24 -0.05
CA ASP A 130 -16.00 -8.16 -0.03
C ASP A 130 -16.63 -8.34 1.37
N GLN A 131 -15.87 -8.76 2.37
CA GLN A 131 -16.37 -8.91 3.75
C GLN A 131 -16.73 -7.57 4.45
N ASP A 132 -16.54 -6.42 3.80
CA ASP A 132 -16.76 -5.08 4.37
C ASP A 132 -17.81 -4.23 3.61
N VAL A 133 -18.55 -4.77 2.64
CA VAL A 133 -19.63 -4.04 1.93
C VAL A 133 -21.03 -4.40 2.43
N SER A 134 -21.15 -5.00 3.62
CA SER A 134 -22.44 -5.36 4.24
C SER A 134 -22.67 -4.71 5.60
#